data_AF-A0AAD9J4K9-F1
#
_entry.id   AF-A0AAD9J4K9-F1
#
_cell.length_a   1.000
_cell.length_b   1.000
_cell.length_c   1.000
_cell.angle_alpha   90.00
_cell.angle_beta   90.00
_cell.angle_gamma   90.00
#
_symmetry.space_group_name_H-M   'P 1'
#
loop_
_entity.id
_entity.type
_entity.pdbx_description
1 polymer ?
#
loop_
_entity_poly.entity_id
_entity_poly.type
_entity_poly.pdbx_seq_one_letter_code
_entity_poly.pdbx_strand_id
1 'polypeptide(L)'
;MPTRECCKPGALDPPRQHTKMPADSTEIRQVGMELHIPADRNNRKGFYNGLNEVWGPKKKGPVHLKSTDGMETFSDSKRLVARWSEYFQKLHNVPGDIDHEALDNIPQRITKTSLDEIPTMDEMAREIAGLKDDKAPW
;
A
#
# COMPACT_ATOMS: atom_id res chain seq x y z
N MET A 1 -26.37 19.21 47.76
CA MET A 1 -26.64 19.19 46.30
C MET A 1 -25.58 20.07 45.64
N PRO A 2 -24.61 19.49 44.91
CA PRO A 2 -23.48 20.26 44.39
C PRO A 2 -23.84 20.98 43.09
N THR A 3 -23.26 22.16 42.94
CA THR A 3 -23.34 23.12 41.83
C THR A 3 -22.87 22.51 40.51
N ARG A 4 -23.64 22.70 39.44
CA ARG A 4 -23.24 22.34 38.06
C ARG A 4 -22.15 23.31 37.60
N GLU A 5 -20.95 22.81 37.36
CA GLU A 5 -19.90 23.54 36.65
C GLU A 5 -20.30 23.72 35.17
N CYS A 6 -20.29 24.97 34.70
CA CYS A 6 -20.44 25.30 33.28
C CYS A 6 -19.23 24.76 32.51
N CYS A 7 -19.48 24.01 31.43
CA CYS A 7 -18.46 23.67 30.45
C CYS A 7 -17.86 24.97 29.88
N LYS A 8 -16.54 25.14 30.05
CA LYS A 8 -15.82 26.21 29.36
C LYS A 8 -15.98 26.01 27.84
N PRO A 9 -16.23 27.07 27.06
CA PRO A 9 -16.20 26.96 25.61
C PRO A 9 -14.78 26.56 25.20
N GLY A 10 -14.66 25.36 24.62
CA GLY A 10 -13.43 24.95 23.95
C GLY A 10 -13.07 25.98 22.89
N ALA A 11 -11.79 26.34 22.81
CA ALA A 11 -11.29 27.22 21.78
C ALA A 11 -11.79 26.72 20.41
N LEU A 12 -12.38 27.62 19.62
CA LEU A 12 -12.69 27.30 18.22
C LEU A 12 -11.39 26.89 17.54
N ASP A 13 -11.39 25.68 16.97
CA ASP A 13 -10.34 25.27 16.05
C ASP A 13 -10.21 26.34 14.96
N PRO A 14 -8.99 26.77 14.60
CA PRO A 14 -8.80 27.76 13.56
C PRO A 14 -9.42 27.28 12.25
N PRO A 15 -9.94 28.20 11.42
CA PRO A 15 -10.62 27.86 10.19
C PRO A 15 -9.70 27.02 9.29
N ARG A 16 -10.26 25.88 8.86
CA ARG A 16 -9.60 24.88 8.03
C ARG A 16 -9.17 25.52 6.70
N GLN A 17 -7.87 25.74 6.52
CA GLN A 17 -7.35 26.22 5.23
C GLN A 17 -7.49 25.06 4.24
N HIS A 18 -8.48 25.14 3.36
CA HIS A 18 -8.54 24.29 2.18
C HIS A 18 -7.47 24.80 1.21
N THR A 19 -6.27 24.24 1.25
CA THR A 19 -5.36 24.38 0.12
C THR A 19 -5.97 23.64 -1.08
N LYS A 20 -5.98 24.30 -2.23
CA LYS A 20 -6.58 23.82 -3.47
C LYS A 20 -5.79 22.60 -3.95
N MET A 21 -6.46 21.53 -4.37
CA MET A 21 -5.77 20.39 -5.00
C MET A 21 -4.87 20.91 -6.13
N PRO A 22 -3.64 20.37 -6.29
CA PRO A 22 -2.73 20.82 -7.33
C PRO A 22 -3.40 20.65 -8.69
N ALA A 23 -3.45 21.73 -9.44
CA ALA A 23 -4.24 21.88 -10.66
C ALA A 23 -3.53 21.30 -11.89
N ASP A 24 -2.20 21.14 -11.83
CA ASP A 24 -1.41 20.62 -12.94
C ASP A 24 -0.22 19.72 -12.49
N SER A 25 0.43 19.13 -13.49
CA SER A 25 1.54 18.18 -13.30
C SER A 25 2.80 18.78 -12.64
N THR A 26 3.02 20.10 -12.76
CA THR A 26 4.17 20.76 -12.13
C THR A 26 3.93 20.99 -10.65
N GLU A 27 2.71 21.34 -10.25
CA GLU A 27 2.32 21.45 -8.85
C GLU A 27 2.34 20.09 -8.14
N ILE A 28 1.93 19.01 -8.81
CA ILE A 28 2.01 17.64 -8.27
C ILE A 28 3.47 17.26 -7.98
N ARG A 29 4.40 17.61 -8.89
CA ARG A 29 5.83 17.33 -8.71
C ARG A 29 6.41 18.11 -7.52
N GLN A 30 6.04 19.37 -7.36
CA GLN A 30 6.49 20.21 -6.25
C GLN A 30 6.03 19.64 -4.90
N VAL A 31 4.75 19.28 -4.79
CA VAL A 31 4.19 18.61 -3.60
C VAL A 31 4.93 17.30 -3.29
N GLY A 32 5.25 16.52 -4.31
CA GLY A 32 6.02 15.28 -4.16
C GLY A 32 7.41 15.53 -3.53
N MET A 33 8.10 16.59 -3.94
CA MET A 33 9.40 16.96 -3.37
C MET A 33 9.29 17.40 -1.90
N GLU A 34 8.24 18.14 -1.55
CA GLU A 34 8.01 18.59 -0.17
C GLU A 34 7.69 17.43 0.78
N LEU A 35 6.99 16.40 0.28
CA LEU A 35 6.68 15.19 1.02
C LEU A 35 7.85 14.21 1.14
N HIS A 36 8.87 14.33 0.26
CA HIS A 36 10.06 13.48 0.33
C HIS A 36 10.86 13.71 1.62
N ILE A 37 11.02 14.98 2.03
CA ILE A 37 11.79 15.37 3.22
C ILE A 37 11.31 14.69 4.52
N PRO A 38 10.01 14.72 4.89
CA PRO A 38 9.52 14.00 6.06
C PRO A 38 9.54 12.48 5.88
N ALA A 39 9.43 11.96 4.65
CA ALA A 39 9.54 10.53 4.37
C ALA A 39 10.96 10.01 4.65
N ASP A 40 11.99 10.72 4.16
CA ASP A 40 13.39 10.36 4.34
C ASP A 40 13.82 10.41 5.81
N ARG A 41 13.20 11.31 6.58
CA ARG A 41 13.43 11.44 8.03
C ARG A 41 12.61 10.47 8.87
N ASN A 42 11.92 9.50 8.24
CA ASN A 42 10.99 8.59 8.89
C ASN A 42 9.92 9.31 9.76
N ASN A 43 9.62 10.57 9.43
CA ASN A 43 8.62 11.37 10.12
C ASN A 43 7.24 11.07 9.54
N ARG A 44 6.71 9.90 9.90
CA ARG A 44 5.39 9.42 9.47
C ARG A 44 4.26 10.43 9.73
N LYS A 45 4.32 11.17 10.85
CA LYS A 45 3.30 12.16 11.21
C LYS A 45 3.36 13.37 10.27
N GLY A 46 4.56 13.89 10.00
CA GLY A 46 4.77 15.00 9.07
C GLY A 46 4.32 14.66 7.66
N PHE A 47 4.72 13.48 7.17
CA PHE A 47 4.31 12.98 5.85
C PHE A 47 2.78 12.86 5.73
N TYR A 48 2.14 12.23 6.72
CA TYR A 48 0.68 12.08 6.73
C TYR A 48 -0.07 13.42 6.82
N ASN A 49 0.46 14.38 7.56
CA ASN A 49 -0.11 15.72 7.64
C ASN A 49 -0.02 16.46 6.31
N GLY A 50 1.13 16.43 5.63
CA GLY A 50 1.29 17.04 4.30
C GLY A 50 0.36 16.41 3.25
N LEU A 51 0.16 15.08 3.31
CA LEU A 51 -0.86 14.41 2.50
C LEU A 51 -2.28 14.93 2.79
N ASN A 52 -2.67 15.07 4.06
CA ASN A 52 -4.00 15.59 4.37
C ASN A 52 -4.20 17.05 4.01
N GLU A 53 -3.13 17.84 3.93
CA GLU A 53 -3.20 19.23 3.51
C GLU A 53 -3.55 19.32 2.02
N VAL A 54 -2.84 18.57 1.17
CA VAL A 54 -3.00 18.61 -0.28
C VAL A 54 -4.29 17.94 -0.76
N TRP A 55 -4.61 16.76 -0.22
CA TRP A 55 -5.76 15.96 -0.68
C TRP A 55 -6.97 16.06 0.26
N GLY A 56 -6.84 16.80 1.36
CA GLY A 56 -7.84 16.86 2.41
C GLY A 56 -7.87 15.59 3.28
N PRO A 57 -8.63 15.60 4.38
CA PRO A 57 -8.91 14.38 5.12
C PRO A 57 -9.60 13.38 4.19
N LYS A 58 -9.09 12.15 4.12
CA LYS A 58 -9.75 11.05 3.39
C LYS A 58 -11.20 10.98 3.85
N LYS A 59 -12.13 11.37 2.97
CA LYS A 59 -13.55 11.08 3.16
C LYS A 59 -13.65 9.56 3.17
N LYS A 60 -13.82 8.96 4.36
CA LYS A 60 -14.30 7.59 4.47
C LYS A 60 -15.75 7.62 4.00
N GLY A 61 -15.94 7.63 2.69
CA GLY A 61 -17.25 7.32 2.13
C GLY A 61 -17.60 5.91 2.63
N PRO A 62 -18.82 5.67 3.12
CA PRO A 62 -19.28 4.31 3.35
C PRO A 62 -19.10 3.54 2.04
N VAL A 63 -18.26 2.50 2.07
CA VAL A 63 -18.06 1.63 0.90
C VAL A 63 -19.29 0.74 0.84
N HIS A 64 -20.20 1.09 -0.06
CA HIS A 64 -21.40 0.33 -0.35
C HIS A 64 -21.08 -0.66 -1.45
N LEU A 65 -20.72 -1.88 -1.06
CA LEU A 65 -20.47 -2.96 -2.00
C LEU A 65 -21.77 -3.71 -2.27
N LYS A 66 -21.97 -4.08 -3.53
CA LYS A 66 -23.13 -4.88 -3.94
C LYS A 66 -22.79 -6.37 -3.85
N SER A 67 -23.80 -7.17 -3.51
CA SER A 67 -23.76 -8.62 -3.66
C SER A 67 -23.48 -9.02 -5.11
N THR A 68 -23.07 -10.26 -5.32
CA THR A 68 -22.74 -10.80 -6.66
C THR A 68 -23.95 -10.76 -7.61
N ASP A 69 -25.16 -10.93 -7.09
CA ASP A 69 -26.43 -10.80 -7.81
C ASP A 69 -26.92 -9.34 -7.97
N GLY A 70 -26.26 -8.38 -7.32
CA GLY A 70 -26.60 -6.96 -7.36
C GLY A 70 -27.82 -6.54 -6.54
N MET A 71 -28.48 -7.48 -5.85
CA MET A 71 -29.73 -7.22 -5.12
C MET A 71 -29.52 -6.52 -3.79
N GLU A 72 -28.50 -6.93 -3.04
CA GLU A 72 -28.19 -6.33 -1.74
C GLU A 72 -26.97 -5.41 -1.82
N THR A 73 -27.02 -4.33 -1.04
CA THR A 73 -25.88 -3.43 -0.83
C THR A 73 -25.54 -3.41 0.65
N PHE A 74 -24.27 -3.58 0.98
CA PHE A 74 -23.80 -3.64 2.36
C PHE A 74 -22.63 -2.69 2.61
N SER A 75 -22.58 -2.18 3.83
CA SER A 75 -21.50 -1.34 4.38
C SER A 75 -20.78 -1.99 5.57
N ASP A 76 -21.21 -3.20 5.97
CA ASP A 76 -20.58 -3.98 7.03
C ASP A 76 -19.19 -4.48 6.61
N SER A 77 -18.19 -4.28 7.47
CA SER A 77 -16.78 -4.60 7.20
C SER A 77 -16.55 -6.09 6.92
N LYS A 78 -17.22 -6.99 7.66
CA LYS A 78 -17.05 -8.44 7.46
C LYS A 78 -17.61 -8.86 6.12
N ARG A 79 -18.79 -8.36 5.76
CA ARG A 79 -19.41 -8.60 4.45
C ARG A 79 -18.57 -8.03 3.31
N LEU A 80 -17.95 -6.87 3.52
CA LEU A 80 -17.03 -6.26 2.56
C LEU A 80 -15.85 -7.19 2.24
N VAL A 81 -15.16 -7.68 3.27
CA VAL A 81 -14.01 -8.57 3.13
C VAL A 81 -14.40 -9.89 2.46
N ALA A 82 -15.54 -10.47 2.86
CA ALA A 82 -16.07 -11.68 2.23
C ALA A 82 -16.31 -11.48 0.72
N ARG A 83 -17.00 -10.38 0.34
CA ARG A 83 -17.28 -10.07 -1.07
C ARG A 83 -16.01 -9.84 -1.90
N TRP A 84 -15.01 -9.17 -1.31
CA TRP A 84 -13.70 -9.03 -1.94
C TRP A 84 -13.04 -10.39 -2.16
N SER A 85 -13.04 -11.26 -1.15
CA SER A 85 -12.50 -12.62 -1.26
C SER A 85 -13.16 -13.39 -2.41
N GLU A 86 -14.50 -13.39 -2.47
CA GLU A 86 -15.25 -14.02 -3.57
C GLU A 86 -14.87 -13.45 -4.94
N TYR A 87 -14.73 -12.13 -5.05
CA TYR A 87 -14.34 -11.48 -6.30
C TYR A 87 -12.94 -11.89 -6.74
N PHE A 88 -11.96 -11.84 -5.83
CA PHE A 88 -10.58 -12.21 -6.11
C PHE A 88 -10.45 -13.68 -6.49
N GLN A 89 -11.15 -14.57 -5.79
CA GLN A 89 -11.18 -15.99 -6.12
C GLN A 89 -11.74 -16.21 -7.54
N LYS A 90 -12.85 -15.55 -7.89
CA LYS A 90 -13.42 -15.68 -9.24
C LYS A 90 -12.48 -15.12 -10.32
N LEU A 91 -11.75 -14.05 -10.04
CA LEU A 91 -10.86 -13.42 -11.01
C LEU A 91 -9.57 -14.22 -11.24
N HIS A 92 -8.94 -14.71 -10.16
CA HIS A 92 -7.62 -15.33 -10.22
C HIS A 92 -7.65 -16.86 -10.26
N ASN A 93 -8.63 -17.49 -9.63
CA ASN A 93 -8.75 -18.95 -9.57
C ASN A 93 -9.79 -19.44 -10.58
N VAL A 94 -9.88 -18.81 -11.75
CA VAL A 94 -10.66 -19.37 -12.85
C VAL A 94 -10.03 -20.73 -13.17
N PRO A 95 -10.78 -21.85 -13.11
CA PRO A 95 -10.27 -23.13 -13.56
C PRO A 95 -9.95 -23.00 -15.05
N GLY A 96 -8.66 -22.88 -15.34
CA GLY A 96 -8.14 -22.88 -16.71
C GLY A 96 -7.89 -24.31 -17.14
N ASP A 97 -8.29 -24.63 -18.37
CA ASP A 97 -7.72 -25.77 -19.08
C ASP A 97 -6.36 -25.33 -19.60
N ILE A 98 -5.30 -25.92 -19.05
CA ILE A 98 -3.94 -25.59 -19.47
C ILE A 98 -3.63 -26.48 -20.66
N ASP A 99 -3.33 -25.86 -21.80
CA ASP A 99 -2.91 -26.60 -22.99
C ASP A 99 -1.59 -27.34 -22.70
N HIS A 100 -1.67 -28.67 -22.68
CA HIS A 100 -0.53 -29.54 -22.44
C HIS A 100 0.50 -29.46 -23.57
N GLU A 101 0.08 -29.19 -24.81
CA GLU A 101 1.02 -28.97 -25.92
C GLU A 101 1.83 -27.69 -25.69
N ALA A 102 1.17 -26.61 -25.24
CA ALA A 102 1.86 -25.38 -24.87
C ALA A 102 2.83 -25.57 -23.70
N LEU A 103 2.48 -26.38 -22.69
CA LEU A 103 3.35 -26.72 -21.56
C LEU A 103 4.59 -27.49 -21.99
N ASP A 104 4.42 -28.51 -22.84
CA ASP A 104 5.52 -29.35 -23.33
C ASP A 104 6.51 -28.55 -24.20
N ASN A 105 6.02 -27.47 -24.84
CA ASN A 105 6.83 -26.56 -25.63
C ASN A 105 7.61 -25.51 -24.81
N ILE A 106 7.43 -25.45 -23.48
CA ILE A 106 8.20 -24.51 -22.62
C ILE A 106 9.65 -25.02 -22.50
N PRO A 107 10.65 -24.25 -22.96
CA PRO A 107 12.05 -24.68 -22.90
C PRO A 107 12.51 -24.78 -21.44
N GLN A 108 12.89 -25.98 -21.03
CA GLN A 108 13.43 -26.22 -19.69
C GLN A 108 14.84 -25.63 -19.59
N ARG A 109 15.08 -24.82 -18.55
CA ARG A 109 16.43 -24.37 -18.22
C ARG A 109 17.18 -25.51 -17.54
N ILE A 110 18.48 -25.59 -17.77
CA ILE A 110 19.36 -26.55 -17.08
C ILE A 110 19.23 -26.31 -15.57
N THR A 111 18.86 -27.36 -14.83
CA THR A 111 18.82 -27.34 -13.37
C THR A 111 20.22 -27.07 -12.82
N LYS A 112 20.39 -25.96 -12.10
CA LYS A 112 21.65 -25.62 -11.44
C LYS A 112 21.68 -26.22 -10.03
N THR A 113 22.07 -27.49 -9.92
CA THR A 113 22.20 -28.19 -8.63
C THR A 113 23.20 -27.54 -7.69
N SER A 114 24.16 -26.76 -8.22
CA SER A 114 25.10 -25.98 -7.41
C SER A 114 24.42 -24.92 -6.53
N LEU A 115 23.16 -24.54 -6.82
CA LEU A 115 22.39 -23.63 -5.97
C LEU A 115 21.78 -24.33 -4.76
N ASP A 116 21.68 -25.67 -4.78
CA ASP A 116 21.20 -26.47 -3.66
C ASP A 116 22.32 -26.78 -2.65
N GLU A 117 23.57 -26.48 -3.01
CA GLU A 117 24.74 -26.66 -2.17
C GLU A 117 24.83 -25.56 -1.11
N ILE A 118 25.20 -25.94 0.11
CA ILE A 118 25.40 -24.98 1.20
C ILE A 118 26.67 -24.17 0.89
N PRO A 119 26.62 -22.83 0.91
CA PRO A 119 27.79 -22.01 0.64
C PRO A 119 28.88 -22.24 1.67
N THR A 120 30.13 -22.29 1.22
CA THR A 120 31.28 -22.41 2.11
C THR A 120 31.58 -21.09 2.82
N MET A 121 32.26 -21.17 3.97
CA MET A 121 32.66 -19.97 4.72
C MET A 121 33.54 -19.02 3.90
N ASP A 122 34.42 -19.57 3.05
CA ASP A 122 35.32 -18.78 2.20
C ASP A 122 34.57 -18.10 1.05
N GLU A 123 33.55 -18.75 0.48
CA GLU A 123 32.64 -18.11 -0.48
C GLU A 123 31.88 -16.96 0.18
N MET A 124 31.27 -17.20 1.34
CA MET A 124 30.55 -16.14 2.06
C MET A 124 31.48 -14.95 2.41
N ALA A 125 32.69 -15.22 2.90
CA ALA A 125 33.64 -14.16 3.23
C ALA A 125 34.07 -13.34 2.00
N ARG A 126 34.26 -13.99 0.84
CA ARG A 126 34.57 -13.31 -0.43
C ARG A 126 33.42 -12.46 -0.94
N GLU A 127 32.19 -13.00 -0.90
CA GLU A 127 31.01 -12.25 -1.33
C GLU A 127 30.78 -11.04 -0.41
N ILE A 128 30.90 -11.20 0.91
CA ILE A 128 30.78 -10.10 1.87
C ILE A 128 31.85 -9.02 1.62
N ALA A 129 33.10 -9.42 1.37
CA ALA A 129 34.18 -8.48 1.06
C ALA A 129 33.99 -7.77 -0.30
N GLY A 130 33.24 -8.37 -1.23
CA GLY A 130 32.93 -7.81 -2.55
C GLY A 130 31.69 -6.91 -2.59
N LEU A 131 30.87 -6.91 -1.54
CA LEU A 131 29.72 -6.00 -1.42
C LEU A 131 30.22 -4.56 -1.28
N LYS A 132 29.73 -3.68 -2.14
CA LYS A 132 29.90 -2.23 -1.95
C LYS A 132 28.92 -1.78 -0.88
N ASP A 133 29.37 -0.88 0.00
CA ASP A 133 28.53 -0.30 1.04
C ASP A 133 27.21 0.24 0.46
N ASP A 134 26.12 -0.10 1.15
CA ASP A 134 24.73 0.30 0.86
C ASP A 134 24.10 -0.19 -0.46
N LYS A 135 24.64 -1.26 -1.08
CA LYS A 135 23.95 -1.95 -2.19
C LYS A 135 23.80 -3.43 -1.91
N ALA A 136 22.61 -3.97 -2.18
CA ALA A 136 22.49 -5.39 -2.40
C ALA A 136 23.02 -5.72 -3.82
N PRO A 137 23.61 -6.92 -3.99
CA PRO A 137 24.22 -7.32 -5.24
C PRO A 137 23.10 -7.63 -6.25
N TRP A 138 22.96 -6.76 -7.25
CA TRP A 138 22.16 -6.97 -8.45
C TRP A 138 22.84 -6.34 -9.66
#